data_AF-X1UVS6-F1
#
_entry.id   AF-X1UVS6-F1
#
_cell.length_a   1.000
_cell.length_b   1.000
_cell.length_c   1.000
_cell.angle_alpha   90.00
_cell.angle_beta   90.00
_cell.angle_gamma   90.00
#
_symmetry.space_group_name_H-M   'P 1'
#
loop_
_entity.id
_entity.type
_entity.pdbx_description
1 polymer ?
#
loop_
_entity_poly.entity_id
_entity_poly.type
_entity_poly.pdbx_seq_one_letter_code
_entity_poly.pdbx_strand_id
1 'polypeptide(L)'
;MVKEAIELSQKNYEGLLPIFRDNLPAFSRIVPVEKELVVPQEVTLPSYEASKIIDQHDVISLSECPCKLERTLLDDPCKATDDRFKCFHFGNLGRFFIEHGYGKPVSKENAKKIIKVAEDEGLVHKIFHDEFDLKNEWTVWKAAEYCDESYRSFLHILREANVPFPISTQELERELNESSGK
;
A
#
# COMPACT_ATOMS: atom_id res chain seq x y z
N MET A 1 32.75 4.82 13.69
CA MET A 1 32.74 3.78 12.64
C MET A 1 32.28 4.29 11.28
N VAL A 2 30.99 4.56 11.02
CA VAL A 2 30.55 4.91 9.65
C VAL A 2 31.13 6.23 9.14
N LYS A 3 31.17 7.28 9.96
CA LYS A 3 31.76 8.58 9.58
C LYS A 3 33.26 8.51 9.26
N GLU A 4 34.00 7.77 10.06
CA GLU A 4 35.44 7.58 9.90
C GLU A 4 35.77 6.78 8.62
N ALA A 5 34.95 5.78 8.31
CA ALA A 5 35.05 5.03 7.05
C ALA A 5 34.75 5.91 5.83
N ILE A 6 33.76 6.82 5.92
CA ILE A 6 33.44 7.77 4.85
C ILE A 6 34.63 8.70 4.59
N GLU A 7 35.17 9.33 5.63
CA GLU A 7 36.31 10.25 5.50
C GLU A 7 37.56 9.57 4.94
N LEU A 8 37.85 8.35 5.40
CA LEU A 8 38.99 7.56 4.92
C LEU A 8 38.83 7.18 3.44
N SER A 9 37.62 6.80 3.03
CA SER A 9 37.32 6.42 1.65
C SER A 9 37.38 7.63 0.71
N GLN A 10 36.92 8.79 1.14
CA GLN A 10 37.03 10.04 0.37
C GLN A 10 38.47 10.54 0.27
N LYS A 11 39.26 10.46 1.34
CA LYS A 11 40.67 10.87 1.32
C LYS A 11 41.52 10.01 0.40
N ASN A 12 41.18 8.72 0.28
CA ASN A 12 41.89 7.75 -0.55
C ASN A 12 41.18 7.45 -1.88
N TYR A 13 40.21 8.29 -2.28
CA TYR A 13 39.36 8.04 -3.44
C TYR A 13 40.15 7.75 -4.72
N GLU A 14 41.19 8.53 -5.00
CA GLU A 14 42.06 8.35 -6.17
C GLU A 14 42.83 7.01 -6.17
N GLY A 15 43.20 6.50 -4.99
CA GLY A 15 43.86 5.19 -4.86
C GLY A 15 42.89 4.02 -4.91
N LEU A 16 41.64 4.25 -4.48
CA LEU A 16 40.59 3.24 -4.44
C LEU A 16 39.87 3.09 -5.79
N LEU A 17 39.73 4.18 -6.55
CA LEU A 17 39.04 4.22 -7.84
C LEU A 17 39.53 3.16 -8.85
N PRO A 18 40.85 3.00 -9.09
CA PRO A 18 41.35 1.96 -10.00
C PRO A 18 41.04 0.55 -9.50
N ILE A 19 41.01 0.33 -8.18
CA ILE A 19 40.65 -0.96 -7.59
C ILE A 19 39.17 -1.26 -7.84
N PHE A 20 38.29 -0.28 -7.65
CA PHE A 20 36.85 -0.41 -7.93
C PHE A 20 36.51 -0.55 -9.41
N ARG A 21 37.30 0.07 -10.29
CA ARG A 21 37.06 0.02 -11.74
C ARG A 21 37.65 -1.22 -12.39
N ASP A 22 38.89 -1.56 -12.06
CA ASP A 22 39.70 -2.49 -12.86
C ASP A 22 39.85 -3.87 -12.18
N ASN A 23 39.74 -3.95 -10.85
CA ASN A 23 40.04 -5.17 -10.08
C ASN A 23 38.84 -5.78 -9.35
N LEU A 24 37.75 -5.03 -9.17
CA LEU A 24 36.53 -5.54 -8.55
C LEU A 24 35.53 -6.02 -9.62
N PRO A 25 34.91 -7.20 -9.45
CA PRO A 25 33.84 -7.63 -10.32
C PRO A 25 32.69 -6.60 -10.25
N ALA A 26 32.00 -6.40 -11.37
CA ALA A 26 30.88 -5.48 -11.43
C ALA A 26 29.89 -5.77 -10.28
N PHE A 27 29.60 -4.76 -9.45
CA PHE A 27 28.70 -4.89 -8.30
C PHE A 27 27.31 -5.38 -8.69
N SER A 28 26.89 -5.07 -9.91
CA SER A 28 25.68 -5.58 -10.53
C SER A 28 26.00 -6.14 -11.91
N ARG A 29 25.27 -7.18 -12.29
CA ARG A 29 25.24 -7.67 -13.67
C ARG A 29 23.93 -7.22 -14.31
N ILE A 30 24.00 -6.68 -15.51
CA ILE A 30 22.81 -6.43 -16.32
C ILE A 30 22.37 -7.80 -16.86
N VAL A 31 21.17 -8.23 -16.50
CA VAL A 31 20.52 -9.39 -17.12
C VAL A 31 19.56 -8.85 -18.16
N PRO A 32 19.87 -8.93 -19.47
CA PRO A 32 18.96 -8.47 -20.49
C PRO A 32 17.71 -9.36 -20.47
N VAL A 33 16.58 -8.76 -20.12
CA VAL A 33 15.26 -9.32 -20.36
C VAL A 33 14.85 -8.82 -21.74
N GLU A 34 14.94 -9.66 -22.76
CA GLU A 34 14.57 -9.36 -24.16
C GLU A 34 13.04 -9.19 -24.34
N LYS A 35 12.39 -8.50 -23.40
CA LYS A 35 10.97 -8.20 -23.38
C LYS A 35 10.75 -6.77 -22.91
N GLU A 36 9.71 -6.15 -23.45
CA GLU A 36 9.21 -4.91 -22.89
C GLU A 36 8.63 -5.18 -21.51
N LEU A 37 9.06 -4.41 -20.52
CA LEU A 37 8.49 -4.47 -19.18
C LEU A 37 7.32 -3.51 -19.14
N VAL A 38 6.11 -4.05 -19.01
CA VAL A 38 4.93 -3.23 -18.71
C VAL A 38 5.07 -2.74 -17.28
N VAL A 39 4.93 -1.44 -17.08
CA VAL A 39 4.87 -0.86 -15.73
C VAL A 39 3.55 -1.31 -15.11
N PRO A 40 3.57 -2.06 -13.99
CA PRO A 40 2.35 -2.43 -13.28
C PRO A 40 1.58 -1.16 -12.95
N GLN A 41 0.31 -1.11 -13.35
CA GLN A 41 -0.52 0.03 -13.04
C GLN A 41 -1.30 -0.25 -11.75
N GLU A 42 -1.43 0.79 -10.93
CA GLU A 42 -2.28 0.73 -9.74
C GLU A 42 -3.67 1.24 -10.12
N VAL A 43 -4.71 0.43 -9.85
CA VAL A 43 -6.10 0.82 -10.09
C VAL A 43 -6.84 0.95 -8.78
N THR A 44 -7.57 2.05 -8.67
CA THR A 44 -8.55 2.28 -7.61
C THR A 44 -9.85 1.57 -7.98
N LEU A 45 -10.34 0.72 -7.09
CA LEU A 45 -11.56 -0.05 -7.29
C LEU A 45 -12.67 0.38 -6.34
N PRO A 46 -13.93 0.39 -6.79
CA PRO A 46 -15.07 0.44 -5.89
C PRO A 46 -15.13 -0.80 -4.97
N SER A 47 -15.70 -0.64 -3.78
CA SER A 47 -15.88 -1.70 -2.77
C SER A 47 -16.59 -2.95 -3.32
N TYR A 48 -17.54 -2.78 -4.23
CA TYR A 48 -18.26 -3.89 -4.83
C TYR A 48 -17.37 -4.72 -5.79
N GLU A 49 -16.43 -4.10 -6.53
CA GLU A 49 -15.46 -4.82 -7.35
C GLU A 49 -14.43 -5.52 -6.48
N ALA A 50 -13.94 -4.85 -5.42
CA ALA A 50 -13.04 -5.47 -4.44
C ALA A 50 -13.66 -6.71 -3.78
N SER A 51 -14.97 -6.69 -3.50
CA SER A 51 -15.69 -7.86 -2.98
C SER A 51 -15.73 -9.03 -3.97
N LYS A 52 -15.79 -8.78 -5.28
CA LYS A 52 -15.78 -9.88 -6.28
C LYS A 52 -14.43 -10.60 -6.31
N ILE A 53 -13.35 -9.86 -6.07
CA ILE A 53 -11.99 -10.43 -6.05
C ILE A 53 -11.83 -11.38 -4.86
N ILE A 54 -12.38 -11.02 -3.70
CA ILE A 54 -12.46 -11.94 -2.56
C ILE A 54 -13.20 -13.23 -2.93
N ASP A 55 -14.29 -13.13 -3.70
CA ASP A 55 -15.08 -14.31 -4.08
C ASP A 55 -14.31 -15.24 -5.03
N GLN A 56 -13.43 -14.69 -5.86
CA GLN A 56 -12.61 -15.43 -6.83
C GLN A 56 -11.45 -16.21 -6.22
N HIS A 57 -11.03 -15.90 -5.00
CA HIS A 57 -9.83 -16.47 -4.39
C HIS A 57 -10.14 -17.36 -3.19
N ASP A 58 -9.56 -18.56 -3.17
CA ASP A 58 -9.75 -19.50 -2.04
C ASP A 58 -8.76 -19.24 -0.90
N VAL A 59 -7.55 -18.80 -1.23
CA VAL A 59 -6.54 -18.41 -0.25
C VAL A 59 -6.55 -16.91 -0.09
N ILE A 60 -6.89 -16.45 1.11
CA ILE A 60 -6.93 -15.05 1.48
C ILE A 60 -6.12 -14.88 2.76
N SER A 61 -5.11 -14.01 2.69
CA SER A 61 -4.27 -13.64 3.80
C SER A 61 -4.49 -12.17 4.14
N LEU A 62 -4.56 -11.86 5.44
CA LEU A 62 -4.65 -10.52 5.99
C LEU A 62 -3.38 -10.22 6.79
N SER A 63 -2.73 -9.11 6.47
CA SER A 63 -1.49 -8.66 7.10
C SER A 63 -1.61 -7.23 7.62
N GLU A 64 -0.69 -6.85 8.52
CA GLU A 64 -0.52 -5.45 8.90
C GLU A 64 -0.08 -4.62 7.67
N CYS A 65 -0.66 -3.43 7.46
CA CYS A 65 -0.17 -2.57 6.38
C CYS A 65 1.27 -2.17 6.67
N PRO A 66 2.24 -2.44 5.77
CA PRO A 66 3.62 -2.01 5.96
C PRO A 66 3.70 -0.49 6.15
N CYS A 67 2.86 0.26 5.42
CA CYS A 67 2.71 1.70 5.52
C CYS A 67 2.36 2.20 6.93
N LYS A 68 1.42 1.53 7.61
CA LYS A 68 0.95 1.90 8.95
C LYS A 68 1.91 1.39 10.02
N LEU A 69 2.50 0.22 9.79
CA LEU A 69 3.52 -0.34 10.66
C LEU A 69 4.74 0.58 10.73
N GLU A 70 5.26 1.01 9.57
CA GLU A 70 6.38 1.97 9.50
C GLU A 70 6.09 3.23 10.30
N ARG A 71 4.93 3.83 10.08
CA ARG A 71 4.51 5.07 10.75
C ARG A 71 4.33 4.88 12.27
N THR A 72 3.86 3.71 12.70
CA THR A 72 3.83 3.36 14.12
C THR A 72 5.24 3.25 14.72
N LEU A 73 6.19 2.67 13.98
CA LEU A 73 7.58 2.55 14.42
C LEU A 73 8.32 3.90 14.50
N LEU A 74 7.79 4.92 13.83
CA LEU A 74 8.30 6.30 13.85
C LEU A 74 7.55 7.21 14.85
N ASP A 75 6.77 6.64 15.77
CA ASP A 75 5.96 7.36 16.77
C ASP A 75 4.93 8.36 16.17
N ASP A 76 4.53 8.16 14.90
CA ASP A 76 3.50 8.97 14.22
C ASP A 76 2.46 8.03 13.55
N PRO A 77 1.65 7.30 14.34
CA PRO A 77 0.72 6.31 13.84
C PRO A 77 -0.39 6.93 12.96
N CYS A 78 -0.95 6.09 12.09
CA CYS A 78 -2.06 6.47 11.20
C CYS A 78 -3.26 7.02 11.98
N LYS A 79 -3.75 8.18 11.57
CA LYS A 79 -4.96 8.84 12.11
C LYS A 79 -6.21 8.43 11.33
N ALA A 80 -6.05 7.88 10.12
CA ALA A 80 -7.17 7.46 9.29
C ALA A 80 -7.85 6.15 9.74
N THR A 81 -7.18 5.31 10.53
CA THR A 81 -7.77 4.09 11.10
C THR A 81 -6.92 3.59 12.27
N ASP A 82 -7.58 3.02 13.27
CA ASP A 82 -6.95 2.42 14.44
C ASP A 82 -6.44 1.00 14.17
N ASP A 83 -6.99 0.31 13.17
CA ASP A 83 -6.62 -1.08 12.84
C ASP A 83 -5.61 -1.13 11.69
N ARG A 84 -4.48 -1.80 11.96
CA ARG A 84 -3.39 -2.00 11.00
C ARG A 84 -3.61 -3.17 10.05
N PHE A 85 -4.48 -4.12 10.39
CA PHE A 85 -4.77 -5.30 9.56
C PHE A 85 -5.70 -4.96 8.39
N LYS A 86 -5.11 -4.41 7.31
CA LYS A 86 -5.86 -3.85 6.17
C LYS A 86 -5.24 -4.17 4.80
N CYS A 87 -4.19 -4.99 4.75
CA CYS A 87 -3.54 -5.41 3.51
C CYS A 87 -3.82 -6.88 3.22
N PHE A 88 -4.44 -7.14 2.08
CA PHE A 88 -4.84 -8.46 1.63
C PHE A 88 -3.88 -8.99 0.57
N HIS A 89 -3.60 -10.28 0.68
CA HIS A 89 -2.82 -11.04 -0.29
C HIS A 89 -3.61 -12.27 -0.69
N PHE A 90 -3.74 -12.49 -1.98
CA PHE A 90 -4.53 -13.59 -2.53
C PHE A 90 -3.65 -14.69 -3.13
N GLY A 91 -4.22 -15.87 -3.36
CA GLY A 91 -3.57 -16.94 -4.13
C GLY A 91 -2.25 -17.43 -3.53
N ASN A 92 -1.24 -17.61 -4.39
CA ASN A 92 0.07 -18.12 -4.02
C ASN A 92 0.84 -17.14 -3.12
N LEU A 93 0.67 -15.84 -3.34
CA LEU A 93 1.23 -14.83 -2.46
C LEU A 93 0.56 -14.90 -1.07
N GLY A 94 -0.77 -15.03 -1.03
CA GLY A 94 -1.51 -15.23 0.22
C GLY A 94 -1.01 -16.44 1.00
N ARG A 95 -0.77 -17.57 0.33
CA ARG A 95 -0.20 -18.78 0.93
C ARG A 95 1.18 -18.52 1.53
N PHE A 96 2.07 -17.90 0.76
CA PHE A 96 3.41 -17.54 1.22
C PHE A 96 3.37 -16.68 2.50
N PHE A 97 2.49 -15.68 2.54
CA PHE A 97 2.33 -14.81 3.70
C PHE A 97 1.86 -15.57 4.95
N ILE A 98 0.95 -16.53 4.78
CA ILE A 98 0.45 -17.37 5.88
C ILE A 98 1.55 -18.30 6.39
N GLU A 99 2.26 -18.98 5.48
CA GLU A 99 3.29 -19.97 5.83
C GLU A 99 4.48 -19.36 6.58
N HIS A 100 4.86 -18.12 6.24
CA HIS A 100 5.97 -17.42 6.87
C HIS A 100 5.55 -16.55 8.07
N GLY A 101 4.27 -16.54 8.43
CA GLY A 101 3.76 -15.76 9.56
C GLY A 101 3.68 -14.25 9.32
N TYR A 102 3.73 -13.80 8.06
CA TYR A 102 3.57 -12.38 7.69
C TYR A 102 2.10 -11.95 7.64
N GLY A 103 1.18 -12.90 7.50
CA GLY A 103 -0.26 -12.66 7.51
C GLY A 103 -1.03 -13.82 8.13
N LYS A 104 -2.30 -13.58 8.42
CA LYS A 104 -3.23 -14.56 8.98
C LYS A 104 -4.24 -14.98 7.92
N PRO A 105 -4.66 -16.26 7.87
CA PRO A 105 -5.75 -16.67 7.01
C PRO A 105 -7.04 -15.96 7.43
N VAL A 106 -7.83 -15.53 6.46
CA VAL A 106 -9.12 -14.87 6.69
C VAL A 106 -10.20 -15.51 5.82
N SER A 107 -11.40 -15.68 6.37
CA SER A 107 -12.55 -16.19 5.61
C SER A 107 -13.08 -15.13 4.65
N LYS A 108 -13.72 -15.55 3.55
CA LYS A 108 -14.38 -14.64 2.59
C LYS A 108 -15.37 -13.69 3.28
N GLU A 109 -16.16 -14.19 4.23
CA GLU A 109 -17.12 -13.37 4.99
C GLU A 109 -16.42 -12.29 5.82
N ASN A 110 -15.36 -12.64 6.55
CA ASN A 110 -14.62 -11.68 7.36
C ASN A 110 -13.86 -10.68 6.49
N ALA A 111 -13.31 -11.12 5.36
CA ALA A 111 -12.65 -10.24 4.40
C ALA A 111 -13.63 -9.17 3.86
N LYS A 112 -14.87 -9.55 3.54
CA LYS A 112 -15.93 -8.60 3.12
C LYS A 112 -16.33 -7.64 4.24
N LYS A 113 -16.38 -8.09 5.50
CA LYS A 113 -16.61 -7.19 6.65
C LYS A 113 -15.50 -6.16 6.78
N ILE A 114 -14.24 -6.57 6.57
CA ILE A 114 -13.09 -5.66 6.64
C ILE A 114 -13.13 -4.64 5.49
N ILE A 115 -13.52 -5.03 4.27
CA ILE A 115 -13.79 -4.08 3.16
C ILE A 115 -14.77 -3.02 3.63
N LYS A 116 -15.90 -3.44 4.20
CA LYS A 116 -16.96 -2.52 4.61
C LYS A 116 -16.47 -1.54 5.67
N VAL A 117 -15.75 -2.03 6.68
CA VAL A 117 -15.14 -1.17 7.70
C VAL A 117 -14.13 -0.20 7.09
N ALA A 118 -13.28 -0.66 6.16
CA ALA A 118 -12.32 0.20 5.48
C ALA A 118 -13.01 1.29 4.64
N GLU A 119 -14.13 0.97 3.98
CA GLU A 119 -14.96 1.95 3.27
C GLU A 119 -15.57 2.98 4.22
N ASP A 120 -16.09 2.55 5.38
CA ASP A 120 -16.69 3.45 6.38
C ASP A 120 -15.62 4.37 7.02
N GLU A 121 -14.40 3.86 7.21
CA GLU A 121 -13.19 4.62 7.57
C GLU A 121 -12.66 5.51 6.43
N GLY A 122 -13.23 5.39 5.23
CA GLY A 122 -12.93 6.20 4.08
C GLY A 122 -11.63 5.88 3.38
N LEU A 123 -11.12 4.66 3.59
CA LEU A 123 -9.93 4.16 2.95
C LEU A 123 -10.24 3.77 1.49
N VAL A 124 -9.28 4.00 0.59
CA VAL A 124 -9.44 3.79 -0.85
C VAL A 124 -8.81 2.46 -1.27
N HIS A 125 -9.64 1.59 -1.84
CA HIS A 125 -9.23 0.26 -2.27
C HIS A 125 -8.38 0.33 -3.54
N LYS A 126 -7.11 -0.04 -3.42
CA LYS A 126 -6.19 -0.09 -4.56
C LYS A 126 -5.61 -1.47 -4.76
N ILE A 127 -5.49 -1.86 -6.02
CA ILE A 127 -4.96 -3.15 -6.41
C ILE A 127 -3.71 -2.96 -7.24
N PHE A 128 -2.72 -3.79 -6.94
CA PHE A 128 -1.46 -3.85 -7.65
C PHE A 128 -1.35 -5.18 -8.39
N HIS A 129 -1.22 -5.12 -9.72
CA HIS A 129 -0.96 -6.28 -10.58
C HIS A 129 -0.19 -5.86 -11.85
N ASP A 130 0.60 -6.76 -12.43
CA ASP A 130 1.40 -6.50 -13.65
C ASP A 130 0.54 -6.37 -14.91
N GLU A 131 -0.51 -7.18 -15.01
CA GLU A 131 -1.57 -7.14 -16.01
C GLU A 131 -2.91 -7.14 -15.26
N PHE A 132 -3.86 -6.23 -15.50
CA PHE A 132 -5.14 -6.15 -14.75
C PHE A 132 -6.08 -7.35 -14.94
N ASP A 133 -5.60 -8.57 -14.74
CA ASP A 133 -6.36 -9.79 -14.68
C ASP A 133 -6.67 -10.12 -13.22
N LEU A 134 -7.94 -9.97 -12.88
CA LEU A 134 -8.49 -10.25 -11.55
C LEU A 134 -8.43 -11.74 -11.19
N LYS A 135 -8.05 -12.63 -12.12
CA LYS A 135 -7.94 -14.07 -11.91
C LYS A 135 -6.55 -14.53 -11.46
N ASN A 136 -5.57 -13.64 -11.39
CA ASN A 136 -4.18 -14.04 -11.14
C ASN A 136 -3.83 -14.17 -9.65
N GLU A 137 -2.97 -15.16 -9.38
CA GLU A 137 -2.60 -15.64 -8.05
C GLU A 137 -1.73 -14.69 -7.20
N TRP A 138 -1.34 -13.52 -7.74
CA TRP A 138 -0.38 -12.58 -7.13
C TRP A 138 -1.01 -11.22 -6.78
N THR A 139 -2.34 -11.16 -6.70
CA THR A 139 -3.05 -9.92 -6.42
C THR A 139 -2.80 -9.46 -4.98
N VAL A 140 -2.32 -8.21 -4.84
CA VAL A 140 -2.25 -7.49 -3.57
C VAL A 140 -3.31 -6.42 -3.57
N TRP A 141 -4.13 -6.40 -2.52
CA TRP A 141 -5.11 -5.35 -2.30
C TRP A 141 -4.75 -4.55 -1.05
N LYS A 142 -4.67 -3.23 -1.23
CA LYS A 142 -4.43 -2.25 -0.18
C LYS A 142 -5.72 -1.52 0.13
N ALA A 143 -6.08 -1.44 1.41
CA ALA A 143 -7.16 -0.56 1.82
C ALA A 143 -6.78 0.93 1.70
N ALA A 144 -5.50 1.31 1.75
CA ALA A 144 -4.99 2.66 1.49
C ALA A 144 -3.55 2.58 0.98
N GLU A 145 -3.15 3.49 0.07
CA GLU A 145 -1.78 3.51 -0.48
C GLU A 145 -0.78 4.14 0.49
N TYR A 146 -1.23 5.12 1.27
CA TYR A 146 -0.42 5.81 2.27
C TYR A 146 -1.15 5.92 3.60
N CYS A 147 -0.34 5.96 4.66
CA CYS A 147 -0.82 6.32 5.99
C CYS A 147 -1.44 7.73 5.95
N ASP A 148 -2.53 7.94 6.69
CA ASP A 148 -3.30 9.20 6.72
C ASP A 148 -4.04 9.59 5.44
N GLU A 149 -3.91 8.84 4.34
CA GLU A 149 -4.71 9.05 3.14
C GLU A 149 -6.04 8.28 3.19
N SER A 150 -7.11 9.04 3.30
CA SER A 150 -8.51 8.60 3.16
C SER A 150 -9.23 9.59 2.26
N TYR A 151 -10.40 9.27 1.70
CA TYR A 151 -11.18 10.27 0.94
C TYR A 151 -11.46 11.53 1.78
N ARG A 152 -11.42 11.41 3.12
CA ARG A 152 -11.59 12.52 4.07
C ARG A 152 -10.53 13.61 3.88
N SER A 153 -9.28 13.27 3.54
CA SER A 153 -8.25 14.29 3.27
C SER A 153 -8.56 15.13 2.02
N PHE A 154 -9.39 14.61 1.12
CA PHE A 154 -9.79 15.24 -0.13
C PHE A 154 -11.16 15.97 -0.06
N LEU A 155 -11.83 16.00 1.10
CA LEU A 155 -13.17 16.59 1.23
C LEU A 155 -13.27 18.03 0.72
N HIS A 156 -12.25 18.84 0.98
CA HIS A 156 -12.20 20.22 0.50
C HIS A 156 -12.23 20.31 -1.03
N ILE A 157 -11.46 19.46 -1.72
CA ILE A 157 -11.44 19.37 -3.19
C ILE A 157 -12.77 18.84 -3.71
N LEU A 158 -13.30 17.78 -3.09
CA LEU A 158 -14.58 17.20 -3.51
C LEU A 158 -15.73 18.19 -3.38
N ARG A 159 -15.72 19.01 -2.33
CA ARG A 159 -16.68 20.11 -2.12
C ARG A 159 -16.55 21.18 -3.20
N GLU A 160 -15.32 21.64 -3.48
CA GLU A 160 -15.07 22.63 -4.54
C GLU A 160 -15.49 22.14 -5.92
N ALA A 161 -15.29 20.84 -6.19
CA ALA A 161 -15.69 20.20 -7.44
C ALA A 161 -17.16 19.75 -7.48
N ASN A 162 -17.93 19.98 -6.41
CA ASN A 162 -19.33 19.54 -6.25
C ASN A 162 -19.53 18.04 -6.55
N VAL A 163 -18.55 17.21 -6.16
CA VAL A 163 -18.60 15.76 -6.31
C VAL A 163 -19.31 15.18 -5.09
N PRO A 164 -20.38 14.37 -5.26
CA PRO A 164 -21.02 13.69 -4.15
C PRO A 164 -20.06 12.68 -3.50
N PHE A 165 -20.02 12.64 -2.16
CA PHE A 165 -19.20 11.69 -1.41
C PHE A 165 -19.98 11.12 -0.23
N PRO A 166 -19.66 9.88 0.21
CA PRO A 166 -20.36 9.23 1.30
C PRO A 166 -19.97 9.90 2.63
N ILE A 167 -20.90 10.59 3.27
CA ILE A 167 -20.79 11.11 4.64
C ILE A 167 -21.96 10.62 5.46
N SER A 168 -21.74 10.32 6.74
CA SER A 168 -22.84 10.07 7.66
C SER A 168 -23.66 11.35 7.89
N THR A 169 -24.90 11.21 8.37
CA THR A 169 -25.74 12.36 8.73
C THR A 169 -25.11 13.24 9.81
N GLN A 170 -24.39 12.63 10.77
CA GLN A 170 -23.66 13.35 11.81
C GLN A 170 -22.47 14.14 11.26
N GLU A 171 -21.74 13.55 10.30
CA GLU A 171 -20.65 14.24 9.60
C GLU A 171 -21.18 15.37 8.72
N LEU A 172 -22.31 15.16 8.03
CA LEU A 172 -22.99 16.19 7.26
C LEU A 172 -23.39 17.38 8.14
N GLU A 173 -23.94 17.13 9.32
CA GLU A 173 -24.27 18.19 10.29
C GLU A 173 -23.02 18.96 10.72
N ARG A 174 -21.90 18.28 10.99
CA ARG A 174 -20.63 18.95 11.33
C ARG A 174 -20.12 19.84 10.20
N GLU A 175 -20.16 19.34 8.96
CA GLU A 175 -19.72 20.07 7.77
C GLU A 175 -20.62 21.28 7.44
N LEU A 176 -21.93 21.15 7.63
CA LEU A 176 -22.89 22.26 7.50
C LEU A 176 -22.66 23.35 8.57
N ASN A 177 -22.29 22.94 9.78
CA ASN A 177 -21.98 23.86 10.88
C ASN A 177 -20.61 24.55 10.71
N GLU A 178 -19.62 23.88 10.15
CA GLU A 178 -18.31 24.47 9.82
C GLU A 178 -18.38 25.43 8.62
N SER A 179 -19.30 25.20 7.67
CA SER A 179 -19.52 26.09 6.52
C SER A 179 -20.39 27.32 6.84
N SER A 180 -21.19 27.28 7.90
CA SER A 180 -21.99 28.43 8.38
C SER A 180 -21.24 29.38 9.32
N GLY A 181 -19.98 29.05 9.67
CA GLY A 181 -19.08 29.91 10.43
C GLY A 181 -18.16 30.82 9.59
N LYS A 182 -18.38 30.90 8.27
CA LYS A 182 -17.68 31.85 7.37
C LYS A 182 -18.57 32.99 6.93
#